data_AF-A0A0S8BDC2-F1
#
_entry.id   AF-A0A0S8BDC2-F1
#
_cell.length_a   1.000
_cell.length_b   1.000
_cell.length_c   1.000
_cell.angle_alpha   90.00
_cell.angle_beta   90.00
_cell.angle_gamma   90.00
#
_symmetry.space_group_name_H-M   'P 1'
#
loop_
_entity.id
_entity.type
_entity.pdbx_description
1 polymer ?
#
loop_
_entity_poly.entity_id
_entity_poly.type
_entity_poly.pdbx_seq_one_letter_code
_entity_poly.pdbx_strand_id
1 'polypeptide(L)'
;MRRPKPSPCITDEEARGWIRTLPCLLGHVHECVGRVQCCHVSHGVCHDDPENMWPGCAEAHLEHHAIGTRLFNERYGVKLAEVARALWRIFVHGQDFLGDEIEDLYPKPGGPDGADA
;
A
#
# COMPACT_ATOMS: atom_id res chain seq x y z
N MET A 1 -0.78 -33.79 18.16
CA MET A 1 -0.18 -33.17 16.96
C MET A 1 0.31 -31.79 17.35
N ARG A 2 1.63 -31.53 17.28
CA ARG A 2 2.16 -30.18 17.54
C ARG A 2 1.83 -29.32 16.32
N ARG A 3 1.20 -28.16 16.53
CA ARG A 3 1.02 -27.16 15.46
C ARG A 3 2.39 -26.87 14.84
N PRO A 4 2.50 -26.73 13.51
CA PRO A 4 3.74 -26.32 12.88
C PRO A 4 4.19 -25.00 13.52
N LYS A 5 5.50 -24.92 13.82
CA LYS A 5 6.14 -23.72 14.34
C LYS A 5 5.85 -22.60 13.34
N PRO A 6 5.32 -21.43 13.76
CA PRO A 6 5.14 -20.32 12.84
C PRO A 6 6.48 -20.04 12.16
N SER A 7 6.45 -19.88 10.83
CA SER A 7 7.57 -19.41 10.01
C SER A 7 8.28 -18.25 10.71
N PRO A 8 9.61 -18.08 10.54
CA PRO A 8 10.38 -17.08 11.26
C PRO A 8 9.60 -15.77 11.29
N CYS A 9 9.32 -15.32 12.51
CA CYS A 9 8.46 -14.18 12.79
C CYS A 9 9.10 -12.97 12.13
N ILE A 10 8.70 -12.67 10.91
CA ILE A 10 9.06 -11.40 10.30
C ILE A 10 8.45 -10.34 11.21
N THR A 11 9.32 -9.53 11.78
CA THR A 11 8.87 -8.54 12.74
C THR A 11 8.14 -7.44 11.99
N ASP A 12 7.06 -6.91 12.59
CA ASP A 12 6.32 -5.75 12.08
C ASP A 12 7.28 -4.60 11.69
N GLU A 13 8.42 -4.45 12.38
CA GLU A 13 9.44 -3.45 12.04
C GLU A 13 10.20 -3.75 10.73
N GLU A 14 10.49 -5.00 10.39
CA GLU A 14 11.13 -5.33 9.10
C GLU A 14 10.20 -5.03 7.93
N ALA A 15 8.92 -5.36 8.07
CA ALA A 15 7.90 -5.05 7.07
C ALA A 15 7.74 -3.53 6.90
N ARG A 16 7.65 -2.79 8.01
CA ARG A 16 7.62 -1.31 7.99
C ARG A 16 8.87 -0.72 7.37
N GLY A 17 10.04 -1.27 7.69
CA GLY A 17 11.33 -0.88 7.12
C GLY A 17 11.31 -1.01 5.61
N TRP A 18 10.91 -2.17 5.10
CA TRP A 18 10.79 -2.45 3.67
C TRP A 18 9.79 -1.52 2.97
N ILE A 19 8.58 -1.34 3.52
CA ILE A 19 7.56 -0.43 2.95
C ILE A 19 8.11 0.98 2.78
N ARG A 20 8.87 1.50 3.76
CA ARG A 20 9.47 2.85 3.69
C ARG A 20 10.53 2.99 2.58
N THR A 21 11.07 1.89 2.05
CA THR A 21 12.02 1.92 0.93
C THR A 21 11.35 1.97 -0.44
N LEU A 22 10.05 1.68 -0.51
CA LEU A 22 9.29 1.70 -1.75
C LEU A 22 9.00 3.15 -2.18
N PRO A 23 8.81 3.40 -3.49
CA PRO A 23 8.30 4.69 -3.94
C PRO A 23 6.90 4.93 -3.38
N CYS A 24 6.52 6.21 -3.24
CA CYS A 24 5.14 6.53 -2.90
C CYS A 24 4.18 5.96 -3.96
N LEU A 25 3.14 5.25 -3.50
CA LEU A 25 2.10 4.66 -4.35
C LEU A 25 1.52 5.67 -5.35
N LEU A 26 1.38 6.93 -4.93
CA LEU A 26 0.78 8.01 -5.72
C LEU A 26 1.80 8.83 -6.52
N GLY A 27 3.08 8.44 -6.57
CA GLY A 27 4.16 9.30 -7.11
C GLY A 27 4.00 9.76 -8.57
N HIS A 28 3.03 9.21 -9.32
CA HIS A 28 2.69 9.58 -10.69
C HIS A 28 1.40 10.41 -10.82
N VAL A 29 0.62 10.58 -9.74
CA VAL A 29 -0.67 11.32 -9.71
C VAL A 29 -0.76 12.32 -8.54
N HIS A 30 0.27 12.39 -7.71
CA HIS A 30 0.34 13.24 -6.52
C HIS A 30 1.70 13.93 -6.47
N GLU A 31 1.72 15.22 -6.14
CA GLU A 31 2.96 15.97 -5.90
C GLU A 31 3.56 15.55 -4.56
N CYS A 32 4.49 14.60 -4.59
CA CYS A 32 5.05 14.04 -3.36
C CYS A 32 5.83 15.07 -2.54
N VAL A 33 5.38 15.28 -1.29
CA VAL A 33 6.06 16.10 -0.29
C VAL A 33 6.43 15.24 0.92
N GLY A 34 7.68 15.38 1.37
CA GLY A 34 8.24 14.65 2.50
C GLY A 34 8.69 13.22 2.16
N ARG A 35 9.24 12.52 3.17
CA ARG A 35 9.73 11.14 3.01
C ARG A 35 8.57 10.15 2.92
N VAL A 36 8.80 9.02 2.27
CA VAL A 36 7.86 7.87 2.31
C VAL A 36 7.78 7.33 3.74
N GLN A 37 6.56 7.04 4.14
CA GLN A 37 6.17 6.50 5.43
C GLN A 37 5.44 5.17 5.22
N CYS A 38 5.31 4.41 6.33
CA CYS A 38 4.52 3.19 6.37
C CYS A 38 3.10 3.55 6.82
N CYS A 39 2.21 3.74 5.86
CA CYS A 39 0.86 4.21 6.09
C CYS A 39 -0.07 3.03 6.33
N HIS A 40 -0.95 3.10 7.34
CA HIS A 40 -1.92 2.03 7.60
C HIS A 40 -3.22 2.30 6.82
N VAL A 41 -3.84 1.28 6.21
CA VAL A 41 -5.11 1.45 5.47
C VAL A 41 -6.29 1.71 6.42
N SER A 42 -6.27 1.08 7.58
CA SER A 42 -7.30 1.15 8.62
C SER A 42 -6.69 1.59 9.95
N HIS A 43 -7.29 2.61 10.59
CA HIS A 43 -6.94 3.04 11.95
C HIS A 43 -7.77 2.24 12.96
N GLY A 44 -7.09 1.51 13.87
CA GLY A 44 -7.74 0.76 14.95
C GLY A 44 -7.44 -0.74 14.97
N VAL A 45 -6.79 -1.28 13.92
CA VAL A 45 -6.20 -2.62 13.95
C VAL A 45 -4.79 -2.48 14.51
N CYS A 46 -4.49 -3.24 15.56
CA CYS A 46 -3.22 -3.24 16.29
C CYS A 46 -2.00 -3.28 15.37
N HIS A 47 -0.87 -2.88 15.96
CA HIS A 47 0.51 -2.94 15.44
C HIS A 47 0.99 -4.31 14.92
N ASP A 48 0.10 -5.27 14.72
CA ASP A 48 0.37 -6.67 14.34
C ASP A 48 -0.36 -7.08 13.04
N ASP A 49 -0.84 -6.12 12.23
CA ASP A 49 -1.43 -6.40 10.91
C ASP A 49 -0.53 -5.90 9.77
N PRO A 50 0.46 -6.70 9.36
CA PRO A 50 1.37 -6.30 8.30
C PRO A 50 0.71 -6.30 6.91
N GLU A 51 -0.51 -6.84 6.77
CA GLU A 51 -1.33 -6.78 5.55
C GLU A 51 -2.09 -5.45 5.40
N ASN A 52 -1.89 -4.51 6.33
CA ASN A 52 -2.60 -3.25 6.41
C ASN A 52 -1.71 -2.04 6.07
N MET A 53 -0.58 -2.23 5.37
CA MET A 53 0.41 -1.18 5.14
C MET A 53 0.63 -0.84 3.66
N TRP A 54 0.80 0.44 3.35
CA TRP A 54 1.10 0.95 2.02
C TRP A 54 2.15 2.08 2.05
N PRO A 55 2.96 2.27 0.99
CA PRO A 55 3.96 3.32 0.93
C PRO A 55 3.34 4.66 0.50
N GLY A 56 3.27 5.62 1.41
CA GLY A 56 2.79 6.98 1.14
C GLY A 56 3.82 8.03 1.55
N CYS A 57 4.00 9.08 0.75
CA CYS A 57 4.75 10.26 1.22
C CYS A 57 4.01 10.94 2.39
N ALA A 58 4.70 11.79 3.14
CA ALA A 58 4.13 12.43 4.34
C ALA A 58 2.81 13.15 4.03
N GLU A 59 2.72 13.85 2.90
CA GLU A 59 1.49 14.55 2.52
C GLU A 59 0.35 13.58 2.17
N ALA A 60 0.62 12.58 1.33
CA ALA A 60 -0.36 11.55 1.00
C ALA A 60 -0.86 10.81 2.26
N HIS A 61 0.01 10.60 3.25
CA HIS A 61 -0.36 10.01 4.53
C HIS A 61 -1.27 10.93 5.35
N LEU A 62 -0.94 12.22 5.45
CA LEU A 62 -1.77 13.21 6.15
C LEU A 62 -3.13 13.37 5.49
N GLU A 63 -3.17 13.41 4.16
CA GLU A 63 -4.41 13.49 3.41
C GLU A 63 -5.27 12.25 3.62
N HIS A 64 -4.69 11.04 3.58
CA HIS A 64 -5.40 9.80 3.87
C HIS A 64 -6.04 9.83 5.26
N HIS A 65 -5.31 10.30 6.28
CA HIS A 65 -5.85 10.53 7.62
C HIS A 65 -7.01 11.53 7.63
N ALA A 66 -6.93 12.59 6.83
CA ALA A 66 -7.90 13.68 6.82
C ALA A 66 -9.22 13.30 6.14
N ILE A 67 -9.18 12.61 4.99
CA ILE A 67 -10.37 12.30 4.19
C ILE A 67 -10.87 10.86 4.37
N GLY A 68 -10.05 10.00 4.95
CA GLY A 68 -10.34 8.58 5.15
C GLY A 68 -10.25 7.73 3.89
N THR A 69 -10.16 6.41 4.11
CA THR A 69 -9.82 5.43 3.07
C THR A 69 -10.77 5.41 1.88
N ARG A 70 -12.09 5.56 2.10
CA ARG A 70 -13.06 5.54 1.00
C ARG A 70 -12.85 6.69 0.02
N LEU A 71 -12.80 7.93 0.52
CA LEU A 71 -12.60 9.11 -0.31
C LEU A 71 -11.21 9.15 -0.93
N PHE A 72 -10.19 8.66 -0.22
CA PHE A 72 -8.83 8.55 -0.74
C PHE A 72 -8.73 7.58 -1.93
N ASN A 73 -9.34 6.39 -1.79
CA ASN A 73 -9.45 5.42 -2.89
C ASN A 73 -10.17 6.00 -4.11
N GLU A 74 -11.31 6.68 -3.89
CA GLU A 74 -12.09 7.33 -4.95
C GLU A 74 -11.30 8.45 -5.63
N ARG A 75 -10.61 9.31 -4.87
CA ARG A 75 -9.84 10.45 -5.37
C ARG A 75 -8.69 10.03 -6.27
N TYR A 76 -7.95 8.98 -5.88
CA TYR A 76 -6.73 8.56 -6.57
C TYR A 76 -6.89 7.31 -7.43
N GLY A 77 -8.10 6.74 -7.51
CA GLY A 77 -8.35 5.50 -8.24
C GLY A 77 -7.57 4.31 -7.68
N VAL A 78 -7.30 4.28 -6.37
CA VAL A 78 -6.54 3.21 -5.71
C VAL A 78 -7.43 2.29 -4.90
N LYS A 79 -6.94 1.09 -4.61
CA LYS A 79 -7.56 0.14 -3.69
C LYS A 79 -6.59 -0.22 -2.59
N LEU A 80 -6.43 0.67 -1.61
CA LEU A 80 -5.38 0.54 -0.59
C LEU A 80 -5.35 -0.82 0.12
N ALA A 81 -6.50 -1.44 0.40
CA ALA A 81 -6.56 -2.75 1.03
C ALA A 81 -6.04 -3.88 0.13
N GLU A 82 -6.24 -3.80 -1.18
CA GLU A 82 -5.70 -4.77 -2.14
C GLU A 82 -4.19 -4.56 -2.33
N VAL A 83 -3.76 -3.31 -2.44
CA VAL A 83 -2.34 -2.93 -2.49
C VAL A 83 -1.59 -3.45 -1.28
N ALA A 84 -2.10 -3.20 -0.07
CA ALA A 84 -1.44 -3.62 1.17
C ALA A 84 -1.28 -5.14 1.26
N ARG A 85 -2.32 -5.91 0.89
CA ARG A 85 -2.24 -7.38 0.81
C ARG A 85 -1.26 -7.87 -0.25
N ALA A 86 -1.20 -7.21 -1.40
CA ALA A 86 -0.26 -7.55 -2.46
C ALA A 86 1.19 -7.30 -2.01
N LEU A 87 1.45 -6.15 -1.40
CA LEU A 87 2.76 -5.80 -0.84
C LEU A 87 3.22 -6.79 0.23
N TRP A 88 2.32 -7.20 1.13
CA TRP A 88 2.63 -8.23 2.11
C TRP A 88 3.03 -9.54 1.46
N ARG A 89 2.29 -10.01 0.44
CA ARG A 89 2.65 -11.22 -0.31
C ARG A 89 4.02 -11.12 -0.96
N ILE A 90 4.34 -9.98 -1.58
CA ILE A 90 5.66 -9.74 -2.18
C ILE A 90 6.76 -9.80 -1.12
N PHE A 91 6.52 -9.21 0.04
CA PHE A 91 7.49 -9.18 1.12
C PHE A 91 7.74 -10.56 1.75
N VAL A 92 6.68 -11.37 1.95
CA VAL A 92 6.79 -12.70 2.57
C VAL A 92 7.27 -13.78 1.58
N HIS A 93 6.86 -13.70 0.32
CA HIS A 93 7.09 -14.75 -0.68
C HIS A 93 8.11 -14.39 -1.75
N GLY A 94 8.55 -13.13 -1.83
CA GLY A 94 9.43 -12.65 -2.89
C GLY A 94 8.68 -12.29 -4.18
N GLN A 95 9.43 -11.88 -5.21
CA GLN A 95 8.88 -11.36 -6.48
C GLN A 95 8.28 -12.43 -7.41
N ASP A 96 8.28 -13.70 -7.02
CA ASP A 96 7.76 -14.83 -7.82
C ASP A 96 6.23 -14.81 -8.00
N PHE A 97 5.53 -13.80 -7.45
CA PHE A 97 4.08 -13.60 -7.54
C PHE A 97 3.67 -12.42 -8.45
N LEU A 98 4.59 -11.91 -9.28
CA LEU A 98 4.30 -10.91 -10.33
C LEU A 98 3.66 -11.57 -11.57
N GLY A 99 2.51 -12.21 -11.41
CA GLY A 99 1.63 -12.51 -12.53
C GLY A 99 0.64 -11.37 -12.66
N ASP A 100 0.74 -10.55 -13.73
CA ASP A 100 -0.22 -9.62 -14.36
C ASP A 100 -1.21 -8.75 -13.51
N GLU A 101 -1.31 -8.93 -12.19
CA GLU A 101 -2.37 -8.39 -11.32
C GLU A 101 -1.96 -7.12 -10.56
N ILE A 102 -0.68 -6.72 -10.60
CA ILE A 102 -0.21 -5.51 -9.90
C ILE A 102 -0.42 -4.24 -10.74
N GLU A 103 -0.31 -4.32 -12.07
CA GLU A 103 -0.49 -3.14 -12.94
C GLU A 103 -1.91 -2.54 -12.84
N ASP A 104 -2.91 -3.35 -12.49
CA ASP A 104 -4.28 -2.91 -12.29
C ASP A 104 -4.56 -2.37 -10.87
N LEU A 105 -3.60 -2.53 -9.94
CA LEU A 105 -3.69 -2.00 -8.56
C LEU A 105 -3.02 -0.63 -8.41
N TYR A 106 -2.15 -0.27 -9.34
CA TYR A 106 -1.54 1.04 -9.40
C TYR A 106 -2.33 1.94 -10.35
N PRO A 107 -2.54 3.22 -10.01
CA PRO A 107 -3.17 4.14 -10.94
C PRO A 107 -2.35 4.22 -12.24
N LYS A 108 -3.05 4.19 -13.37
CA LYS A 108 -2.42 4.39 -14.68
C LYS A 108 -2.33 5.90 -14.93
N PRO A 109 -1.28 6.40 -15.60
CA PRO A 109 -1.26 7.79 -16.06
C PRO A 109 -2.42 8.01 -17.04
N GLY A 110 -3.49 8.64 -16.56
CA GLY A 110 -4.74 8.88 -17.30
C GLY A 110 -5.99 8.62 -16.46
N GLY A 111 -6.35 9.59 -15.61
CA GLY A 111 -7.73 9.73 -15.12
C GLY A 111 -8.66 10.24 -16.22
N PRO A 112 -10.00 10.18 -16.07
CA PRO A 112 -10.95 9.91 -17.14
C PRO A 112 -11.18 11.07 -18.11
N ASP A 113 -10.31 11.21 -19.11
CA ASP A 113 -10.65 11.87 -20.37
C ASP A 113 -10.98 10.80 -21.42
N GLY A 114 -12.11 10.13 -21.18
CA GLY A 114 -12.96 9.59 -22.23
C GLY A 114 -14.10 10.58 -22.48
N ALA A 115 -13.77 11.85 -22.71
CA ALA A 115 -14.72 12.82 -23.24
C ALA A 115 -14.79 12.60 -24.75
N ASP A 116 -16.01 12.40 -25.24
CA ASP A 116 -16.34 12.33 -26.66
C ASP A 116 -15.60 13.40 -27.47
N ALA A 117 -14.87 12.96 -28.50
CA ALA A 117 -14.47 13.76 -29.66
C ALA A 117 -14.25 12.84 -30.88
#